data_AF-A0A1D2M869-F1
#
_entry.id   AF-A0A1D2M869-F1
#
_cell.length_a   1.000
_cell.length_b   1.000
_cell.length_c   1.000
_cell.angle_alpha   90.00
_cell.angle_beta   90.00
_cell.angle_gamma   90.00
#
_symmetry.space_group_name_H-M   'P 1'
#
loop_
_entity.id
_entity.type
_entity.pdbx_description
1 polymer ?
#
loop_
_entity_poly.entity_id
_entity_poly.type
_entity_poly.pdbx_seq_one_letter_code
_entity_poly.pdbx_strand_id
1 'polypeptide(L)'
;MWMVKSLPCNPDHKATLACHDDGVSYKCTQQIEKELECGHKVNEECHLDPKDIICNELILQKYPDCGHQRYVLCFLQSVMVCQKEACRRESGLQKQIKTDEKVLEIVGIRR
;
A
#
# COMPACT_ATOMS: atom_id res chain seq x y z
N MET A 1 5.56 -35.47 24.13
CA MET A 1 6.71 -34.69 24.66
C MET A 1 6.82 -33.41 23.84
N TRP A 2 6.87 -32.25 24.50
CA TRP A 2 7.06 -30.93 23.87
C TRP A 2 8.48 -30.45 24.10
N MET A 3 9.08 -29.75 23.13
CA MET A 3 10.41 -29.17 23.27
C MET A 3 10.57 -27.88 22.46
N VAL A 4 11.48 -27.02 22.91
CA VAL A 4 11.84 -25.79 22.19
C VAL A 4 12.77 -26.14 21.04
N LYS A 5 12.42 -25.70 19.83
CA LYS A 5 13.20 -25.89 18.60
C LYS A 5 13.42 -24.56 17.90
N SER A 6 14.54 -24.44 17.18
CA SER A 6 14.72 -23.38 16.19
C SER A 6 13.86 -23.67 14.96
N LEU A 7 13.33 -22.61 14.34
CA LEU A 7 12.44 -22.68 13.18
C LEU A 7 13.22 -22.55 11.86
N PRO A 8 12.70 -23.10 10.76
CA PRO A 8 13.37 -23.05 9.46
C PRO A 8 13.44 -21.64 8.85
N CYS A 9 12.54 -20.73 9.25
CA CYS A 9 12.52 -19.35 8.76
C CYS A 9 13.75 -18.53 9.21
N ASN A 10 14.26 -18.77 10.42
CA ASN A 10 15.45 -18.11 10.96
C ASN A 10 15.97 -18.96 12.15
N PRO A 11 17.29 -19.26 12.24
CA PRO A 11 17.85 -20.06 13.33
C PRO A 11 17.66 -19.47 14.74
N ASP A 12 17.52 -18.15 14.85
CA ASP A 12 17.25 -17.45 16.12
C ASP A 12 15.77 -17.51 16.52
N HIS A 13 14.87 -17.78 15.57
CA HIS A 13 13.46 -17.96 15.87
C HIS A 13 13.23 -19.32 16.51
N LYS A 14 12.52 -19.34 17.64
CA LYS A 14 12.23 -20.54 18.42
C LYS A 14 10.74 -20.67 18.68
N ALA A 15 10.28 -21.92 18.76
CA ALA A 15 8.93 -22.28 19.17
C ALA A 15 8.92 -23.57 19.98
N THR A 16 7.91 -23.73 20.84
CA THR A 16 7.66 -24.99 21.55
C THR A 16 6.79 -25.89 20.68
N LEU A 17 7.37 -26.98 20.19
CA LEU A 17 6.71 -27.92 19.27
C LEU A 17 6.72 -29.34 19.84
N ALA A 18 5.91 -30.22 19.26
CA ALA A 18 6.01 -31.64 19.56
C ALA A 18 7.41 -32.16 19.16
N CYS A 19 7.92 -33.15 19.90
CA CYS A 19 9.24 -33.72 19.64
C CYS A 19 9.40 -34.25 18.19
N HIS A 20 8.34 -34.79 17.59
CA HIS A 20 8.35 -35.29 16.21
C HIS A 20 8.05 -34.23 15.14
N ASP A 21 7.68 -33.00 15.53
CA ASP A 21 7.30 -31.92 14.61
C ASP A 21 8.53 -31.11 14.21
N ASP A 22 8.85 -31.06 12.91
CA ASP A 22 10.03 -30.37 12.38
C ASP A 22 9.82 -28.85 12.19
N GLY A 23 8.62 -28.33 12.44
CA GLY A 23 8.29 -26.92 12.39
C GLY A 23 8.15 -26.35 10.98
N VAL A 24 8.12 -27.17 9.93
CA VAL A 24 8.01 -26.71 8.54
C VAL A 24 6.67 -26.02 8.27
N SER A 25 5.58 -26.56 8.82
CA SER A 25 4.24 -25.96 8.71
C SER A 25 3.94 -24.92 9.80
N TYR A 26 4.90 -24.65 10.69
CA TYR A 26 4.68 -23.72 11.80
C TYR A 26 4.70 -22.27 11.31
N LYS A 27 3.60 -21.54 11.57
CA LYS A 27 3.52 -20.11 11.32
C LYS A 27 4.30 -19.36 12.38
N CYS A 28 5.50 -18.89 12.03
CA CYS A 28 6.34 -18.12 12.94
C CYS A 28 5.68 -16.77 13.30
N THR A 29 5.30 -16.59 14.56
CA THR A 29 4.67 -15.37 15.11
C THR A 29 5.67 -14.37 15.69
N GLN A 30 6.98 -14.60 15.51
CA GLN A 30 7.98 -13.63 15.94
C GLN A 30 7.88 -12.36 15.12
N GLN A 31 7.89 -11.22 15.80
CA GLN A 31 7.80 -9.90 15.20
C GLN A 31 9.15 -9.49 14.62
N ILE A 32 9.19 -9.21 13.32
CA ILE A 32 10.40 -8.78 12.62
C ILE A 32 10.15 -7.50 11.82
N GLU A 33 11.19 -6.70 11.63
CA GLU A 33 11.13 -5.58 10.69
C GLU A 33 11.13 -6.11 9.24
N LYS A 34 10.15 -5.68 8.45
CA LYS A 34 10.01 -5.98 7.02
C LYS A 34 9.94 -4.68 6.25
N GLU A 35 10.68 -4.60 5.15
CA GLU A 35 10.57 -3.49 4.19
C GLU A 35 9.50 -3.84 3.14
N LEU A 36 8.52 -2.95 2.97
CA LEU A 36 7.43 -3.10 2.01
C LEU A 36 7.85 -2.58 0.63
N GLU A 37 7.08 -2.89 -0.42
CA GLU A 37 7.36 -2.42 -1.79
C GLU A 37 7.37 -0.88 -1.92
N CYS A 38 6.67 -0.18 -1.01
CA CYS A 38 6.69 1.28 -0.91
C CYS A 38 7.96 1.84 -0.24
N GLY A 39 8.86 0.99 0.25
CA GLY A 39 10.09 1.36 0.97
C GLY A 39 9.92 1.59 2.48
N HIS A 40 8.68 1.59 2.98
CA HIS A 40 8.41 1.75 4.40
C HIS A 40 8.67 0.45 5.18
N LYS A 41 9.15 0.59 6.40
CA LYS A 41 9.47 -0.51 7.30
C LYS A 41 8.35 -0.71 8.31
N VAL A 42 7.93 -1.96 8.49
CA VAL A 42 6.87 -2.34 9.42
C VAL A 42 7.31 -3.51 10.28
N ASN A 43 6.80 -3.58 11.51
CA ASN A 43 7.05 -4.68 12.43
C ASN A 43 5.84 -5.63 12.39
N GLU A 44 6.04 -6.82 11.83
CA GLU A 44 4.97 -7.78 11.56
C GLU A 44 5.46 -9.21 11.79
N GLU A 45 4.52 -10.17 11.89
CA GLU A 45 4.84 -11.57 12.12
C GLU A 45 5.68 -12.15 10.97
N CYS A 46 6.73 -12.89 11.32
CA CYS A 46 7.72 -13.42 10.37
C CYS A 46 7.08 -14.19 9.20
N HIS A 47 6.02 -14.97 9.46
CA HIS A 47 5.35 -15.77 8.44
C HIS A 47 4.50 -14.97 7.44
N LEU A 48 4.23 -13.68 7.67
CA LEU A 48 3.49 -12.84 6.73
C LEU A 48 4.37 -12.44 5.55
N ASP A 49 3.86 -12.56 4.33
CA ASP A 49 4.56 -12.07 3.14
C ASP A 49 4.50 -10.53 3.12
N PRO A 50 5.64 -9.81 2.98
CA PRO A 50 5.66 -8.35 2.83
C PRO A 50 4.70 -7.80 1.76
N LYS A 51 4.38 -8.58 0.71
CA LYS A 51 3.46 -8.17 -0.37
C LYS A 51 1.99 -8.11 0.06
N ASP A 52 1.63 -8.88 1.07
CA ASP A 52 0.27 -8.94 1.60
C ASP A 52 0.02 -7.90 2.70
N ILE A 53 1.05 -7.15 3.09
CA ILE A 53 0.98 -6.17 4.18
C ILE A 53 0.61 -4.79 3.64
N ILE A 54 -0.48 -4.22 4.17
CA ILE A 54 -0.93 -2.88 3.82
C ILE A 54 -0.09 -1.85 4.58
N CYS A 55 0.59 -0.97 3.85
CA CYS A 55 1.36 0.12 4.45
C CYS A 55 0.44 1.22 5.01
N ASN A 56 0.33 1.29 6.34
CA ASN A 56 -0.46 2.31 7.05
C ASN A 56 0.33 3.57 7.43
N GLU A 57 1.53 3.76 6.87
CA GLU A 57 2.34 4.95 7.16
C GLU A 57 1.66 6.23 6.61
N LEU A 58 1.63 7.29 7.42
CA LEU A 58 1.11 8.59 7.00
C LEU A 58 2.19 9.36 6.25
N ILE A 59 1.96 9.59 4.96
CA ILE A 59 2.85 10.34 4.08
C ILE A 59 2.26 11.71 3.73
N LEU A 60 3.13 12.71 3.55
CA LEU A 60 2.72 14.02 3.04
C LEU A 60 2.56 13.96 1.52
N GLN A 61 1.33 13.79 1.03
CA GLN A 61 1.05 13.74 -0.40
C GLN A 61 0.86 15.14 -0.97
N LYS A 62 1.61 15.47 -2.03
CA LYS A 62 1.43 16.67 -2.85
C LYS A 62 0.63 16.33 -4.10
N TYR A 63 -0.51 17.00 -4.31
CA TYR A 63 -1.34 16.82 -5.51
C TYR A 63 -0.70 17.54 -6.69
N PRO A 64 -0.34 16.84 -7.79
CA PRO A 64 0.37 17.46 -8.91
C PRO A 64 -0.47 18.53 -9.61
N ASP A 65 -1.79 18.36 -9.69
CA ASP A 65 -2.67 19.27 -10.42
C ASP A 65 -2.84 20.65 -9.76
N CYS A 66 -2.59 20.75 -8.46
CA CYS A 66 -2.91 21.96 -7.69
C CYS A 66 -1.86 22.33 -6.64
N GLY A 67 -0.81 21.52 -6.47
CA GLY A 67 0.28 21.75 -5.52
C GLY A 67 -0.10 21.59 -4.03
N HIS A 68 -1.38 21.42 -3.68
CA HIS A 68 -1.82 21.24 -2.30
C HIS A 68 -1.22 19.99 -1.67
N GLN A 69 -1.05 20.03 -0.35
CA GLN A 69 -0.48 18.92 0.41
C GLN A 69 -1.43 18.48 1.53
N ARG A 70 -1.47 17.18 1.80
CA ARG A 70 -2.12 16.63 3.01
C ARG A 70 -1.51 15.28 3.39
N TYR A 71 -1.58 14.96 4.66
CA TYR A 71 -1.25 13.61 5.13
C TYR A 71 -2.28 12.61 4.63
N VAL A 72 -1.80 11.49 4.10
CA VAL A 72 -2.60 10.35 3.63
C VAL A 72 -1.90 9.06 4.02
N LEU A 73 -2.65 7.98 4.15
CA LEU A 73 -2.06 6.65 4.29
C LEU A 73 -1.36 6.28 2.97
N CYS A 74 -0.17 5.68 3.05
CA CYS A 74 0.64 5.33 1.89
C CYS A 74 -0.14 4.52 0.86
N PHE A 75 -0.92 3.51 1.30
CA PHE A 75 -1.74 2.70 0.38
C PHE A 75 -2.83 3.48 -0.36
N LEU A 76 -3.22 4.67 0.12
CA LEU A 76 -4.23 5.53 -0.51
C LEU A 76 -3.62 6.57 -1.47
N GLN A 77 -2.30 6.64 -1.60
CA GLN A 77 -1.61 7.71 -2.32
C GLN A 77 -2.10 7.89 -3.76
N SER A 78 -2.34 6.78 -4.47
CA SER A 78 -2.69 6.75 -5.91
C SER A 78 -4.15 7.06 -6.21
N VAL A 79 -5.06 6.93 -5.22
CA VAL A 79 -6.51 7.10 -5.41
C VAL A 79 -7.03 8.40 -4.81
N MET A 80 -6.18 9.13 -4.09
CA MET A 80 -6.56 10.32 -3.38
C MET A 80 -6.60 11.56 -4.28
N VAL A 81 -7.68 12.35 -4.17
CA VAL A 81 -7.86 13.64 -4.87
C VAL A 81 -7.81 14.81 -3.91
N CYS A 82 -7.43 16.00 -4.36
CA CYS A 82 -7.45 17.19 -3.49
C CYS A 82 -8.87 17.44 -2.95
N GLN A 83 -9.02 17.52 -1.61
CA GLN A 83 -10.33 17.72 -0.96
C GLN A 83 -10.67 19.19 -0.70
N LYS A 84 -9.76 20.13 -1.00
CA LYS A 84 -10.03 21.57 -0.87
C LYS A 84 -11.15 21.95 -1.84
N GLU A 85 -12.22 22.57 -1.33
CA GLU A 85 -13.41 22.92 -2.12
C GLU A 85 -13.10 23.82 -3.31
N ALA A 86 -12.17 24.76 -3.17
CA ALA A 86 -11.69 25.60 -4.27
C ALA A 86 -11.07 24.77 -5.40
N CYS A 87 -10.20 23.81 -5.05
CA CYS A 87 -9.54 22.92 -6.00
C CYS A 87 -10.52 21.93 -6.67
N ARG A 88 -11.55 21.46 -5.95
CA ARG A 88 -12.58 20.56 -6.51
C ARG A 88 -13.31 21.19 -7.69
N ARG A 89 -13.52 22.52 -7.67
CA ARG A 89 -14.15 23.27 -8.76
C ARG A 89 -13.21 23.43 -9.97
N GLU A 90 -11.92 23.62 -9.73
CA GLU A 90 -10.89 23.82 -10.78
C GLU A 90 -10.63 22.54 -11.61
N SER A 91 -10.62 21.35 -11.00
CA SER A 91 -10.51 20.08 -11.73
C SER A 91 -11.73 19.74 -12.60
N GLY A 92 -12.86 20.44 -12.42
CA GLY A 92 -14.06 20.35 -13.25
C GLY A 92 -13.91 21.08 -14.59
N LEU A 93 -13.20 22.21 -14.65
CA LEU A 93 -13.01 22.97 -15.89
C LEU A 93 -12.02 22.30 -16.85
N GLN A 94 -10.95 21.68 -16.35
CA GLN A 94 -10.00 20.97 -17.22
C GLN A 94 -10.57 19.66 -17.79
N LYS A 95 -11.53 19.04 -17.10
CA LYS A 95 -12.25 17.89 -17.64
C LYS A 95 -13.29 18.31 -18.68
N GLN A 96 -13.96 19.45 -18.49
CA GLN A 96 -14.94 19.96 -19.45
C GLN A 96 -14.31 20.39 -20.78
N ILE A 97 -13.17 21.10 -20.74
CA ILE A 97 -12.47 21.54 -21.97
C ILE A 97 -11.95 20.35 -22.78
N LYS A 98 -11.39 19.32 -22.12
CA LYS A 98 -10.94 18.09 -22.80
C LYS A 98 -12.09 17.22 -23.32
N THR A 99 -13.29 17.29 -22.72
CA THR A 99 -14.46 16.61 -23.27
C THR A 99 -15.06 17.33 -24.46
N ASP A 100 -15.11 18.66 -24.49
CA ASP A 100 -15.68 19.41 -25.62
C ASP A 100 -14.85 19.26 -26.91
N GLU A 101 -13.51 19.33 -26.81
CA GLU A 101 -12.62 19.16 -27.97
C GLU A 101 -12.68 17.72 -28.53
N LYS A 102 -12.84 16.73 -27.64
CA LYS A 102 -12.95 15.31 -28.02
C LYS A 102 -14.35 14.92 -28.49
N VAL A 103 -15.40 15.61 -28.03
CA VAL A 103 -16.79 15.42 -28.51
C VAL A 103 -16.93 15.93 -29.93
N LEU A 104 -16.31 17.06 -30.29
CA LEU A 104 -16.35 17.63 -31.64
C LEU A 104 -15.68 16.72 -32.70
N GLU A 105 -14.67 15.94 -32.34
CA GLU A 105 -14.08 14.92 -33.21
C GLU A 105 -14.99 13.68 -33.37
N ILE A 106 -15.79 13.35 -32.35
CA ILE A 106 -16.69 12.17 -32.36
C ILE A 106 -18.00 12.45 -33.12
N VAL A 107 -18.53 13.69 -33.09
CA VAL A 107 -19.80 14.01 -33.79
C VAL A 107 -19.66 14.25 -35.29
N GLY A 108 -18.47 14.12 -35.88
CA GLY A 108 -18.30 14.03 -37.33
C GLY A 108 -18.87 15.22 -38.11
N ILE A 109 -18.90 16.42 -37.54
CA ILE A 109 -19.32 17.62 -38.25
C ILE A 109 -18.13 18.11 -39.07
N ARG A 110 -18.02 17.58 -40.29
CA ARG A 110 -17.19 18.16 -41.35
C ARG A 110 -17.66 19.60 -41.60
N ARG A 111 -16.74 20.56 -41.61
CA ARG A 111 -16.87 21.73 -42.49
C ARG A 111 -16.17 21.41 -43.81
#